data_AF-A0A496TII9-F1
#
_entry.id   AF-A0A496TII9-F1
#
_cell.length_a   1.000
_cell.length_b   1.000
_cell.length_c   1.000
_cell.angle_alpha   90.00
_cell.angle_beta   90.00
_cell.angle_gamma   90.00
#
_symmetry.space_group_name_H-M   'P 1'
#
loop_
_entity.id
_entity.type
_entity.pdbx_description
1 polymer ?
#
loop_
_entity_poly.entity_id
_entity_poly.type
_entity_poly.pdbx_seq_one_letter_code
_entity_poly.pdbx_strand_id
1 'polypeptide(L)'
;MKKSFRPRLSANIYIEEVGKKNHEKIFFVLDPDKPSWVFVNEDGLEILKLCNGENTIKEISQIICNNKKIGYKVSLEIVSSFLDNMERSQLLNEMSYRESSKNTFHGLALEITKKCNLRCIHCYLSAGNAHNSELTLDEIKELLQSTKDLGGVSVAIGGGEPLMRDDCIEIIKYGVSLGLLISLGTNGTLIDKNVAHVLSELPIKIQISLDGATKETHDRIRGQGSFDLTLKGIDNLIHEGKAKDIVIAFTPMRPNVKEIPDIIDFALERQIPVVQFPPLTSSGRAKTKWNELRLSNDEMLWFWEFVFKRSRELKGKMDLLADCFSMDINNIGSPHRCSIGTQFRVDPGGYVYPCQCFHFGSEYCLGNIREKSLKDMVYGQRIKEIKEICFQRPYKINKCMNCKWRNFCGSGCMGNIFESSGTVLKAESCEVRKKWIEKLFEMKLKEILS
;
A
#
# COMPACT_ATOMS: atom_id res chain seq x y z
N MET A 1 -9.41 -19.41 -30.20
CA MET A 1 -7.95 -19.67 -30.17
C MET A 1 -7.45 -20.26 -31.50
N LYS A 2 -6.22 -19.93 -31.93
CA LYS A 2 -5.61 -20.52 -33.15
C LYS A 2 -5.45 -22.04 -32.99
N LYS A 3 -5.81 -22.83 -34.01
CA LYS A 3 -5.81 -24.31 -34.00
C LYS A 3 -4.46 -24.98 -33.68
N SER A 4 -3.37 -24.22 -33.56
CA SER A 4 -2.00 -24.67 -33.26
C SER A 4 -1.47 -24.26 -31.88
N PHE A 5 -2.31 -23.69 -31.01
CA PHE A 5 -1.89 -23.26 -29.67
C PHE A 5 -1.60 -24.48 -28.79
N ARG A 6 -0.43 -24.46 -28.13
CA ARG A 6 0.04 -25.49 -27.21
C ARG A 6 0.14 -24.87 -25.80
N PRO A 7 -0.87 -25.07 -24.93
CA PRO A 7 -0.86 -24.48 -23.60
C PRO A 7 0.31 -25.02 -22.79
N ARG A 8 0.96 -24.13 -22.03
CA ARG A 8 2.11 -24.47 -21.19
C ARG A 8 1.95 -23.85 -19.80
N LEU A 9 2.03 -24.70 -18.77
CA LEU A 9 2.19 -24.28 -17.39
C LEU A 9 3.63 -23.87 -17.09
N SER A 10 3.79 -22.97 -16.12
CA SER A 10 5.11 -22.61 -15.59
C SER A 10 5.81 -23.82 -14.98
N ALA A 11 7.15 -23.83 -14.97
CA ALA A 11 7.93 -24.95 -14.45
C ALA A 11 7.80 -25.12 -12.92
N ASN A 12 7.59 -24.02 -12.19
CA ASN A 12 7.63 -23.99 -10.72
C ASN A 12 6.24 -23.97 -10.07
N ILE A 13 5.26 -24.67 -10.64
CA ILE A 13 3.89 -24.67 -10.11
C ILE A 13 3.81 -25.41 -8.77
N TYR A 14 3.17 -24.77 -7.80
CA TYR A 14 2.83 -25.36 -6.51
C TYR A 14 1.40 -25.89 -6.54
N ILE A 15 1.20 -27.13 -6.06
CA ILE A 15 -0.09 -27.82 -6.06
C ILE A 15 -0.33 -28.42 -4.68
N GLU A 16 -1.49 -28.16 -4.10
CA GLU A 16 -1.88 -28.63 -2.76
C GLU A 16 -3.35 -29.07 -2.78
N GLU A 17 -3.68 -30.26 -2.25
CA GLU A 17 -5.07 -30.66 -1.99
C GLU A 17 -5.58 -29.88 -0.77
N VAL A 18 -6.63 -29.07 -0.95
CA VAL A 18 -7.09 -28.12 0.08
C VAL A 18 -8.49 -28.42 0.63
N GLY A 19 -9.18 -29.42 0.07
CA GLY A 19 -10.50 -29.82 0.55
C GLY A 19 -11.30 -30.62 -0.45
N LYS A 20 -12.62 -30.69 -0.24
CA LYS A 20 -13.58 -31.36 -1.12
C LYS A 20 -14.85 -30.55 -1.32
N LYS A 21 -15.44 -30.57 -2.52
CA LYS A 21 -16.79 -30.06 -2.83
C LYS A 21 -17.56 -31.14 -3.58
N ASN A 22 -18.76 -31.49 -3.12
CA ASN A 22 -19.59 -32.56 -3.73
C ASN A 22 -18.85 -33.89 -3.94
N HIS A 23 -18.06 -34.32 -2.94
CA HIS A 23 -17.17 -35.50 -2.97
C HIS A 23 -15.96 -35.44 -3.92
N GLU A 24 -15.84 -34.40 -4.75
CA GLU A 24 -14.63 -34.16 -5.57
C GLU A 24 -13.56 -33.43 -4.77
N LYS A 25 -12.30 -33.82 -4.96
CA LYS A 25 -11.16 -33.11 -4.37
C LYS A 25 -10.93 -31.76 -5.03
N ILE A 26 -10.53 -30.78 -4.24
CA ILE A 26 -10.18 -29.44 -4.69
C ILE A 26 -8.68 -29.21 -4.45
N PHE A 27 -8.01 -28.71 -5.47
CA PHE A 27 -6.59 -28.41 -5.48
C PHE A 27 -6.37 -26.91 -5.63
N PHE A 28 -5.50 -26.37 -4.80
CA PHE A 28 -4.92 -25.05 -4.97
C PHE A 28 -3.71 -25.16 -5.90
N VAL A 29 -3.76 -24.44 -7.01
CA VAL A 29 -2.66 -24.36 -7.98
C VAL A 29 -2.15 -22.93 -8.01
N LEU A 30 -0.86 -22.77 -7.74
CA LEU A 30 -0.20 -21.48 -7.58
C LEU A 30 1.04 -21.44 -8.45
N ASP A 31 1.19 -20.37 -9.22
CA ASP A 31 2.47 -19.99 -9.80
C ASP A 31 3.20 -19.08 -8.80
N PRO A 32 4.43 -19.43 -8.37
CA PRO A 32 5.24 -18.54 -7.54
C PRO A 32 5.99 -17.47 -8.35
N ASP A 33 6.22 -17.70 -9.65
CA ASP A 33 6.92 -16.80 -10.56
C ASP A 33 6.01 -15.75 -11.17
N LYS A 34 4.74 -16.09 -11.33
CA LYS A 34 3.67 -15.15 -11.66
C LYS A 34 2.71 -15.17 -10.48
N PRO A 35 2.30 -14.05 -9.91
CA PRO A 35 1.33 -14.04 -8.81
C PRO A 35 -0.09 -14.42 -9.29
N SER A 36 -0.20 -15.64 -9.81
CA SER A 36 -1.34 -16.23 -10.49
C SER A 36 -1.70 -17.52 -9.76
N TRP A 37 -2.99 -17.73 -9.54
CA TRP A 37 -3.47 -18.86 -8.77
C TRP A 37 -4.88 -19.24 -9.21
N VAL A 38 -5.26 -20.50 -8.99
CA VAL A 38 -6.61 -21.03 -9.24
C VAL A 38 -6.94 -22.13 -8.24
N PHE A 39 -8.22 -22.38 -8.02
CA PHE A 39 -8.71 -23.63 -7.43
C PHE A 39 -9.32 -24.48 -8.55
N VAL A 40 -8.95 -25.76 -8.61
CA VAL A 40 -9.44 -26.72 -9.61
C VAL A 40 -9.85 -28.03 -8.95
N ASN A 41 -10.77 -28.76 -9.57
CA ASN A 41 -11.07 -30.14 -9.16
C ASN A 41 -10.08 -31.13 -9.81
N GLU A 42 -10.31 -32.44 -9.60
CA GLU A 42 -9.47 -33.51 -10.16
C GLU A 42 -9.37 -33.45 -11.70
N ASP A 43 -10.48 -33.17 -12.37
CA ASP A 43 -10.54 -33.07 -13.84
C ASP A 43 -9.75 -31.86 -14.34
N GLY A 44 -9.93 -30.69 -13.71
CA GLY A 44 -9.15 -29.50 -14.04
C GLY A 44 -7.66 -29.70 -13.81
N LEU A 45 -7.28 -30.39 -12.73
CA LEU A 45 -5.88 -30.74 -12.47
C LEU A 45 -5.31 -31.69 -13.52
N GLU A 46 -6.09 -32.65 -14.00
CA GLU A 46 -5.69 -33.56 -15.08
C GLU A 46 -5.44 -32.79 -16.38
N ILE A 47 -6.33 -31.88 -16.76
CA ILE A 47 -6.16 -31.01 -17.94
C ILE A 47 -4.91 -30.14 -17.79
N LEU A 48 -4.70 -29.54 -16.62
CA LEU A 48 -3.52 -28.73 -16.33
C LEU A 48 -2.21 -29.52 -16.51
N LYS A 49 -2.14 -30.77 -16.01
CA LYS A 49 -0.94 -31.61 -16.16
C LYS A 49 -0.58 -31.92 -17.62
N LEU A 50 -1.57 -31.89 -18.53
CA LEU A 50 -1.36 -32.09 -19.96
C LEU A 50 -0.90 -30.81 -20.69
N CYS A 51 -0.98 -29.63 -20.03
CA CYS A 51 -0.51 -28.35 -20.54
C CYS A 51 1.01 -28.21 -20.40
N ASN A 52 1.76 -29.07 -21.08
CA ASN A 52 3.23 -29.14 -21.03
C ASN A 52 3.93 -28.35 -22.15
N GLY A 53 3.17 -27.69 -23.04
CA GLY A 53 3.70 -26.99 -24.23
C GLY A 53 3.92 -27.89 -25.46
N GLU A 54 3.67 -29.19 -25.34
CA GLU A 54 3.79 -30.16 -26.44
C GLU A 54 2.42 -30.49 -27.03
N ASN A 55 1.44 -30.77 -26.16
CA ASN A 55 0.09 -31.13 -26.56
C ASN A 55 -0.69 -29.90 -27.06
N THR A 56 -1.38 -30.05 -28.17
CA THR A 56 -2.42 -29.12 -28.64
C THR A 56 -3.72 -29.31 -27.87
N ILE A 57 -4.60 -28.31 -27.90
CA ILE A 57 -5.94 -28.40 -27.29
C ILE A 57 -6.70 -29.65 -27.76
N LYS A 58 -6.55 -30.03 -29.04
CA LYS A 58 -7.20 -31.21 -29.61
C LYS A 58 -6.66 -32.52 -29.04
N GLU A 59 -5.34 -32.63 -28.87
CA GLU A 59 -4.70 -33.81 -28.30
C GLU A 59 -5.06 -33.96 -26.81
N ILE A 60 -5.04 -32.86 -26.04
CA ILE A 60 -5.52 -32.83 -24.66
C ILE A 60 -6.97 -33.32 -24.60
N SER A 61 -7.83 -32.78 -25.48
CA SER A 61 -9.24 -33.18 -25.56
C SER A 61 -9.42 -34.66 -25.90
N GLN A 62 -8.55 -35.22 -26.73
CA GLN A 62 -8.59 -36.65 -27.07
C GLN A 62 -8.17 -37.52 -25.88
N ILE A 63 -7.14 -37.13 -25.14
CA ILE A 63 -6.69 -37.83 -23.93
C ILE A 63 -7.80 -37.83 -22.87
N ILE A 64 -8.40 -36.67 -22.59
CA ILE A 64 -9.50 -36.53 -21.62
C ILE A 64 -10.75 -37.31 -22.08
N CYS A 65 -11.07 -37.27 -23.38
CA CYS A 65 -12.15 -38.05 -23.98
C CYS A 65 -11.99 -39.55 -23.68
N ASN A 66 -10.78 -40.08 -23.88
CA ASN A 66 -10.48 -41.50 -23.63
C ASN A 66 -10.50 -41.84 -22.14
N ASN A 67 -9.88 -41.00 -21.29
CA ASN A 67 -9.78 -41.24 -19.85
C ASN A 67 -11.14 -41.19 -19.16
N LYS A 68 -12.01 -40.24 -19.52
CA LYS A 68 -13.32 -40.04 -18.91
C LYS A 68 -14.45 -40.77 -19.63
N LYS A 69 -14.18 -41.42 -20.77
CA LYS A 69 -15.17 -42.13 -21.61
C LYS A 69 -16.36 -41.24 -22.01
N ILE A 70 -16.08 -39.98 -22.35
CA ILE A 70 -17.07 -39.01 -22.83
C ILE A 70 -16.93 -38.80 -24.35
N GLY A 71 -17.90 -38.14 -24.99
CA GLY A 71 -17.80 -37.82 -26.41
C GLY A 71 -16.73 -36.75 -26.71
N TYR A 72 -15.99 -36.89 -27.81
CA TYR A 72 -14.90 -35.96 -28.18
C TYR A 72 -15.36 -34.50 -28.26
N LYS A 73 -16.55 -34.25 -28.83
CA LYS A 73 -17.10 -32.90 -28.94
C LYS A 73 -17.32 -32.26 -27.56
N VAL A 74 -17.85 -33.03 -26.61
CA VAL A 74 -18.06 -32.60 -25.22
C VAL A 74 -16.72 -32.34 -24.53
N SER A 75 -15.75 -33.25 -24.69
CA SER A 75 -14.39 -33.08 -24.16
C SER A 75 -13.73 -31.81 -24.68
N LEU A 76 -13.84 -31.55 -26.00
CA LEU A 76 -13.27 -30.37 -26.63
C LEU A 76 -13.88 -29.07 -26.09
N GLU A 77 -15.20 -29.04 -25.86
CA GLU A 77 -15.89 -27.89 -25.28
C GLU A 77 -15.44 -27.63 -23.83
N ILE A 78 -15.36 -28.68 -23.00
CA ILE A 78 -14.89 -28.60 -21.60
C ILE A 78 -13.45 -28.10 -21.55
N VAL A 79 -12.54 -28.75 -22.29
CA VAL A 79 -11.11 -28.40 -22.30
C VAL A 79 -10.90 -26.99 -22.82
N SER A 80 -11.57 -26.60 -23.91
CA SER A 80 -11.42 -25.24 -24.47
C SER A 80 -11.91 -24.18 -23.48
N SER A 81 -13.10 -24.37 -22.89
CA SER A 81 -13.64 -23.44 -21.90
C SER A 81 -12.77 -23.36 -20.65
N PHE A 82 -12.21 -24.48 -20.19
CA PHE A 82 -11.30 -24.50 -19.06
C PHE A 82 -10.01 -23.73 -19.36
N LEU A 83 -9.37 -23.98 -20.49
CA LEU A 83 -8.13 -23.32 -20.88
C LEU A 83 -8.30 -21.82 -21.12
N ASP A 84 -9.44 -21.39 -21.68
CA ASP A 84 -9.77 -19.97 -21.82
C ASP A 84 -9.81 -19.26 -20.45
N ASN A 85 -10.34 -19.93 -19.42
CA ASN A 85 -10.34 -19.40 -18.05
C ASN A 85 -8.93 -19.37 -17.43
N MET A 86 -8.10 -20.38 -17.68
CA MET A 86 -6.73 -20.45 -17.18
C MET A 86 -5.79 -19.43 -17.85
N GLU A 87 -6.06 -19.07 -19.10
CA GLU A 87 -5.36 -17.98 -19.79
C GLU A 87 -5.72 -16.62 -19.17
N ARG A 88 -7.01 -16.39 -18.85
CA ARG A 88 -7.45 -15.18 -18.12
C ARG A 88 -6.84 -15.06 -16.73
N SER A 89 -6.63 -16.19 -16.05
CA SER A 89 -5.93 -16.23 -14.75
C SER A 89 -4.40 -16.12 -14.89
N GLN A 90 -3.88 -15.95 -16.11
CA GLN A 90 -2.44 -15.86 -16.41
C GLN A 90 -1.61 -17.03 -15.86
N LEU A 91 -2.23 -18.21 -15.70
CA LEU A 91 -1.55 -19.42 -15.22
C LEU A 91 -0.87 -20.15 -16.39
N LEU A 92 -1.42 -19.99 -17.59
CA LEU A 92 -0.87 -20.52 -18.84
C LEU A 92 -0.01 -19.46 -19.56
N ASN A 93 0.97 -19.94 -20.32
CA ASN A 93 1.92 -19.21 -21.18
C ASN A 93 3.15 -18.61 -20.48
N GLU A 94 4.34 -18.78 -21.09
CA GLU A 94 5.64 -18.26 -20.62
C GLU A 94 5.81 -16.74 -20.85
N MET A 95 4.81 -15.92 -20.56
CA MET A 95 5.10 -14.50 -20.40
C MET A 95 5.87 -14.33 -19.10
N SER A 96 7.14 -13.90 -19.18
CA SER A 96 7.88 -13.47 -17.98
C SER A 96 7.05 -12.39 -17.28
N TYR A 97 6.69 -12.61 -16.02
CA TYR A 97 6.05 -11.55 -15.23
C TYR A 97 7.05 -10.40 -15.10
N ARG A 98 6.84 -9.35 -15.89
CA ARG A 98 7.44 -8.05 -15.69
C ARG A 98 6.32 -7.18 -15.20
N GLU A 99 6.28 -6.93 -13.89
CA GLU A 99 5.43 -5.88 -13.34
C GLU A 99 5.74 -4.63 -14.18
N SER A 100 4.73 -4.15 -14.92
CA SER A 100 4.98 -3.05 -15.84
C SER A 100 5.45 -1.88 -15.00
N SER A 101 6.64 -1.35 -15.27
CA SER A 101 7.21 -0.19 -14.60
C SER A 101 6.43 1.11 -14.84
N LYS A 102 5.18 1.01 -15.31
CA LYS A 102 4.20 2.09 -15.52
C LYS A 102 3.71 2.69 -14.20
N ASN A 103 4.53 2.67 -13.16
CA ASN A 103 4.41 3.60 -12.05
C ASN A 103 4.71 4.99 -12.62
N THR A 104 3.68 5.63 -13.15
CA THR A 104 3.73 7.01 -13.65
C THR A 104 3.71 7.97 -12.48
N PHE A 105 4.33 9.13 -12.66
CA PHE A 105 4.28 10.21 -11.69
C PHE A 105 2.82 10.58 -11.40
N HIS A 106 2.46 10.58 -10.12
CA HIS A 106 1.11 10.88 -9.63
C HIS A 106 1.10 12.14 -8.78
N GLY A 107 2.15 12.38 -8.00
CA GLY A 107 2.15 13.51 -7.08
C GLY A 107 3.31 13.55 -6.11
N LEU A 108 3.19 14.45 -5.14
CA LEU A 108 4.18 14.64 -4.09
C LEU A 108 3.59 14.38 -2.69
N ALA A 109 4.42 13.89 -1.78
CA ALA A 109 4.28 14.08 -0.35
C ALA A 109 5.30 15.17 0.05
N LEU A 110 4.82 16.40 0.20
CA LEU A 110 5.63 17.60 0.38
C LEU A 110 5.64 18.00 1.87
N GLU A 111 6.79 17.84 2.51
CA GLU A 111 7.03 18.28 3.87
C GLU A 111 7.43 19.77 3.84
N ILE A 112 6.53 20.69 4.21
CA ILE A 112 6.80 22.13 4.04
C ILE A 112 7.59 22.75 5.20
N THR A 113 7.69 22.06 6.34
CA THR A 113 8.44 22.53 7.51
C THR A 113 8.84 21.37 8.42
N LYS A 114 9.91 21.53 9.20
CA LYS A 114 10.25 20.65 10.34
C LYS A 114 9.71 21.18 11.67
N LYS A 115 9.26 22.44 11.71
CA LYS A 115 8.69 23.07 12.90
C LYS A 115 7.43 22.32 13.35
N CYS A 116 7.33 22.02 14.64
CA CYS A 116 6.18 21.35 15.23
C CYS A 116 6.02 21.76 16.69
N ASN A 117 4.78 22.00 17.10
CA ASN A 117 4.41 22.25 18.49
C ASN A 117 4.41 20.99 19.37
N LEU A 118 4.50 19.79 18.77
CA LEU A 118 4.56 18.51 19.48
C LEU A 118 5.93 17.85 19.38
N ARG A 119 6.14 16.79 20.18
CA ARG A 119 7.37 15.96 20.20
C ARG A 119 7.03 14.47 20.22
N CYS A 120 6.15 14.03 19.32
CA CYS A 120 5.63 12.65 19.29
C CYS A 120 6.76 11.60 19.30
N ILE A 121 6.59 10.54 20.09
CA ILE A 121 7.62 9.51 20.33
C ILE A 121 7.94 8.67 19.09
N HIS A 122 7.00 8.57 18.14
CA HIS A 122 7.11 7.78 16.91
C HIS A 122 7.51 8.62 15.67
N CYS A 123 7.75 9.92 15.82
CA CYS A 123 7.89 10.84 14.70
C CYS A 123 9.10 10.51 13.80
N TYR A 124 8.83 10.17 12.55
CA TYR A 124 9.84 9.81 11.54
C TYR A 124 10.72 11.00 11.12
N LEU A 125 10.21 12.23 11.19
CA LEU A 125 10.97 13.45 10.87
C LEU A 125 11.87 13.92 12.01
N SER A 126 11.68 13.38 13.21
CA SER A 126 12.17 14.01 14.45
C SER A 126 11.81 15.51 14.49
N ALA A 127 10.58 15.84 14.07
CA ALA A 127 10.11 17.21 13.96
C ALA A 127 10.14 17.95 15.31
N GLY A 128 10.27 19.27 15.23
CA GLY A 128 10.20 20.11 16.40
C GLY A 128 10.66 21.53 16.18
N ASN A 129 11.96 21.76 16.19
CA ASN A 129 12.50 23.07 15.82
C ASN A 129 12.58 23.17 14.30
N ALA A 130 12.41 24.40 13.79
CA ALA A 130 12.59 24.68 12.37
C ALA A 130 14.02 24.32 11.93
N HIS A 131 14.16 23.96 10.66
CA HIS A 131 15.48 23.81 10.04
C HIS A 131 15.94 25.15 9.45
N ASN A 132 17.23 25.48 9.51
CA ASN A 132 17.75 26.77 9.03
C ASN A 132 17.71 26.93 7.49
N SER A 133 17.20 25.94 6.75
CA SER A 133 17.37 25.84 5.29
C SER A 133 16.09 25.38 4.58
N GLU A 134 14.93 25.59 5.22
CA GLU A 134 13.64 25.19 4.66
C GLU A 134 13.37 25.93 3.33
N LEU A 135 12.55 25.33 2.47
CA LEU A 135 12.15 25.94 1.20
C LEU A 135 11.37 27.23 1.45
N THR A 136 11.63 28.24 0.63
CA THR A 136 10.85 29.48 0.63
C THR A 136 9.46 29.23 0.01
N LEU A 137 8.55 30.18 0.20
CA LEU A 137 7.25 30.15 -0.44
C LEU A 137 7.35 30.04 -1.97
N ASP A 138 8.24 30.83 -2.58
CA ASP A 138 8.42 30.85 -4.03
C ASP A 138 8.95 29.51 -4.55
N GLU A 139 9.94 28.92 -3.88
CA GLU A 139 10.45 27.58 -4.22
C GLU A 139 9.34 26.51 -4.12
N ILE A 140 8.47 26.60 -3.12
CA ILE A 140 7.32 25.70 -2.99
C ILE A 140 6.33 25.91 -4.12
N LYS A 141 6.00 27.16 -4.49
CA LYS A 141 5.11 27.46 -5.62
C LYS A 141 5.66 26.93 -6.93
N GLU A 142 6.95 27.14 -7.21
CA GLU A 142 7.63 26.58 -8.39
C GLU A 142 7.57 25.05 -8.42
N LEU A 143 7.72 24.40 -7.26
CA LEU A 143 7.62 22.96 -7.14
C LEU A 143 6.19 22.45 -7.40
N LEU A 144 5.16 23.14 -6.90
CA LEU A 144 3.76 22.82 -7.16
C LEU A 144 3.40 23.01 -8.65
N GLN A 145 3.88 24.09 -9.28
CA GLN A 145 3.74 24.30 -10.71
C GLN A 145 4.41 23.17 -11.51
N SER A 146 5.66 22.85 -11.17
CA SER A 146 6.41 21.74 -11.80
C SER A 146 5.68 20.41 -11.64
N THR A 147 5.05 20.16 -10.50
CA THR A 147 4.23 18.96 -10.27
C THR A 147 3.07 18.90 -11.25
N LYS A 148 2.34 20.02 -11.42
CA LYS A 148 1.22 20.10 -12.37
C LYS A 148 1.68 19.92 -13.82
N ASP A 149 2.76 20.58 -14.21
CA ASP A 149 3.30 20.55 -15.59
C ASP A 149 3.74 19.14 -16.01
N LEU A 150 4.18 18.31 -15.04
CA LEU A 150 4.55 16.92 -15.26
C LEU A 150 3.34 15.95 -15.23
N GLY A 151 2.11 16.47 -15.13
CA GLY A 151 0.89 15.68 -15.08
C GLY A 151 0.58 15.09 -13.70
N GLY A 152 1.25 15.58 -12.65
CA GLY A 152 0.89 15.25 -11.27
C GLY A 152 -0.54 15.74 -10.95
N VAL A 153 -1.26 14.94 -10.17
CA VAL A 153 -2.66 15.18 -9.83
C VAL A 153 -2.87 15.48 -8.35
N SER A 154 -1.96 15.07 -7.47
CA SER A 154 -2.12 15.22 -6.02
C SER A 154 -0.87 15.74 -5.31
N VAL A 155 -1.05 16.54 -4.26
CA VAL A 155 0.03 16.88 -3.32
C VAL A 155 -0.47 16.73 -1.88
N ALA A 156 0.19 15.85 -1.13
CA ALA A 156 0.01 15.73 0.30
C ALA A 156 0.97 16.66 1.02
N ILE A 157 0.44 17.73 1.62
CA ILE A 157 1.20 18.70 2.40
C ILE A 157 1.32 18.17 3.82
N GLY A 158 2.56 18.01 4.28
CA GLY A 158 2.90 17.54 5.61
C GLY A 158 4.08 18.30 6.18
N GLY A 159 4.73 17.72 7.18
CA GLY A 159 5.95 18.22 7.78
C GLY A 159 5.97 17.86 9.25
N GLY A 160 6.50 18.78 10.05
CA GLY A 160 6.25 18.79 11.48
C GLY A 160 4.77 19.06 11.76
N GLU A 161 4.40 20.34 11.85
CA GLU A 161 3.02 20.78 11.84
C GLU A 161 2.91 21.91 10.80
N PRO A 162 2.28 21.66 9.63
CA PRO A 162 2.19 22.67 8.57
C PRO A 162 1.57 23.98 9.05
N LEU A 163 0.57 23.93 9.94
CA LEU A 163 -0.10 25.12 10.48
C LEU A 163 0.81 26.00 11.37
N MET A 164 2.03 25.56 11.71
CA MET A 164 3.04 26.38 12.39
C MET A 164 3.85 27.29 11.43
N ARG A 165 3.63 27.15 10.12
CA ARG A 165 4.29 27.92 9.06
C ARG A 165 3.35 29.02 8.57
N ASP A 166 3.82 30.27 8.59
CA ASP A 166 2.97 31.45 8.41
C ASP A 166 2.28 31.53 7.03
N ASP A 167 2.94 31.01 5.99
CA ASP A 167 2.48 30.98 4.60
C ASP A 167 1.75 29.67 4.22
N CYS A 168 1.43 28.79 5.19
CA CYS A 168 0.84 27.48 4.93
C CYS A 168 -0.48 27.55 4.13
N ILE A 169 -1.38 28.46 4.51
CA ILE A 169 -2.65 28.65 3.81
C ILE A 169 -2.43 29.15 2.38
N GLU A 170 -1.40 29.98 2.15
CA GLU A 170 -1.06 30.47 0.82
C GLU A 170 -0.53 29.36 -0.08
N ILE A 171 0.32 28.47 0.45
CA ILE A 171 0.79 27.27 -0.25
C ILE A 171 -0.38 26.38 -0.68
N ILE A 172 -1.33 26.13 0.24
CA ILE A 172 -2.52 25.32 -0.05
C ILE A 172 -3.37 25.98 -1.14
N LYS A 173 -3.67 27.27 -1.01
CA LYS A 173 -4.47 28.03 -2.00
C LYS A 173 -3.81 28.01 -3.38
N TYR A 174 -2.50 28.17 -3.45
CA TYR A 174 -1.77 28.08 -4.71
C TYR A 174 -1.89 26.70 -5.34
N GLY A 175 -1.66 25.62 -4.58
CA GLY A 175 -1.83 24.25 -5.06
C GLY A 175 -3.24 23.96 -5.60
N VAL A 176 -4.27 24.40 -4.87
CA VAL A 176 -5.67 24.31 -5.31
C VAL A 176 -5.91 25.10 -6.61
N SER A 177 -5.35 26.30 -6.74
CA SER A 177 -5.51 27.14 -7.94
C SER A 177 -4.94 26.50 -9.21
N LEU A 178 -3.93 25.63 -9.07
CA LEU A 178 -3.37 24.83 -10.17
C LEU A 178 -4.24 23.61 -10.54
N GLY A 179 -5.33 23.37 -9.79
CA GLY A 179 -6.17 22.19 -9.93
C GLY A 179 -5.49 20.91 -9.46
N LEU A 180 -4.60 20.99 -8.46
CA LEU A 180 -4.06 19.82 -7.76
C LEU A 180 -5.02 19.39 -6.65
N LEU A 181 -5.16 18.09 -6.45
CA LEU A 181 -5.83 17.52 -5.28
C LEU A 181 -4.92 17.66 -4.06
N ILE A 182 -5.24 18.60 -3.18
CA ILE A 182 -4.45 18.87 -1.98
C ILE A 182 -5.02 18.11 -0.78
N SER A 183 -4.13 17.48 -0.02
CA SER A 183 -4.44 16.98 1.32
C SER A 183 -3.49 17.60 2.35
N LEU A 184 -4.03 18.06 3.47
CA LEU A 184 -3.28 18.61 4.59
C LEU A 184 -3.14 17.58 5.70
N GLY A 185 -1.92 17.15 6.00
CA GLY A 185 -1.59 16.36 7.19
C GLY A 185 -1.31 17.26 8.40
N THR A 186 -2.07 17.12 9.47
CA THR A 186 -1.96 17.94 10.68
C THR A 186 -2.16 17.11 11.95
N ASN A 187 -1.57 17.56 13.05
CA ASN A 187 -1.85 17.03 14.37
C ASN A 187 -3.18 17.56 14.96
N GLY A 188 -3.85 18.51 14.30
CA GLY A 188 -5.18 19.01 14.68
C GLY A 188 -5.20 20.01 15.84
N THR A 189 -4.12 20.13 16.62
CA THR A 189 -4.09 20.91 17.87
C THR A 189 -4.20 22.43 17.67
N LEU A 190 -3.91 22.93 16.47
CA LEU A 190 -3.96 24.36 16.11
C LEU A 190 -5.26 24.75 15.39
N ILE A 191 -6.18 23.81 15.20
CA ILE A 191 -7.43 24.06 14.48
C ILE A 191 -8.45 24.66 15.45
N ASP A 192 -8.34 25.96 15.69
CA ASP A 192 -9.40 26.73 16.33
C ASP A 192 -10.56 27.02 15.35
N LYS A 193 -11.55 27.80 15.79
CA LYS A 193 -12.70 28.15 14.95
C LYS A 193 -12.31 28.95 13.70
N ASN A 194 -11.32 29.84 13.80
CA ASN A 194 -10.90 30.68 12.68
C ASN A 194 -10.13 29.84 11.66
N VAL A 195 -9.20 28.98 12.12
CA VAL A 195 -8.47 28.06 11.25
C VAL A 195 -9.44 27.06 10.60
N ALA A 196 -10.41 26.52 11.35
CA ALA A 196 -11.43 25.63 10.79
C ALA A 196 -12.24 26.32 9.69
N HIS A 197 -12.66 27.57 9.90
CA HIS A 197 -13.37 28.36 8.89
C HIS A 197 -12.52 28.60 7.64
N VAL A 198 -11.26 29.01 7.78
CA VAL A 198 -10.35 29.20 6.64
C VAL A 198 -10.13 27.90 5.86
N LEU A 199 -9.99 26.77 6.55
CA LEU A 199 -9.88 25.45 5.91
C LEU A 199 -11.22 25.01 5.28
N SER A 200 -12.36 25.48 5.79
CA SER A 200 -13.67 25.10 5.28
C SER A 200 -13.96 25.66 3.89
N GLU A 201 -13.38 26.81 3.57
CA GLU A 201 -13.44 27.44 2.25
C GLU A 201 -12.60 26.72 1.18
N LEU A 202 -11.74 25.78 1.56
CA LEU A 202 -10.80 25.11 0.66
C LEU A 202 -11.31 23.70 0.28
N PRO A 203 -11.22 23.31 -1.02
CA PRO A 203 -11.63 21.98 -1.48
C PRO A 203 -10.51 20.95 -1.26
N ILE A 204 -10.13 20.74 0.01
CA ILE A 204 -9.01 19.87 0.39
C ILE A 204 -9.48 18.74 1.30
N LYS A 205 -8.70 17.65 1.35
CA LYS A 205 -8.81 16.65 2.42
C LYS A 205 -7.94 17.04 3.60
N ILE A 206 -8.40 16.76 4.82
CA ILE A 206 -7.68 17.09 6.06
C ILE A 206 -7.41 15.79 6.79
N GLN A 207 -6.16 15.33 6.74
CA GLN A 207 -5.70 14.16 7.46
C GLN A 207 -5.29 14.57 8.88
N ILE A 208 -6.08 14.16 9.87
CA ILE A 208 -5.86 14.51 11.27
C ILE A 208 -5.29 13.30 11.99
N SER A 209 -4.17 13.51 12.65
CA SER A 209 -3.54 12.43 13.40
C SER A 209 -4.22 12.18 14.75
N LEU A 210 -4.73 10.96 14.96
CA LEU A 210 -5.35 10.54 16.21
C LEU A 210 -4.81 9.15 16.57
N ASP A 211 -3.83 9.06 17.47
CA ASP A 211 -3.13 7.80 17.80
C ASP A 211 -3.61 7.13 19.10
N GLY A 212 -4.79 7.49 19.56
CA GLY A 212 -5.44 6.89 20.73
C GLY A 212 -6.89 7.35 20.80
N ALA A 213 -7.79 6.43 21.15
CA ALA A 213 -9.19 6.69 21.47
C ALA A 213 -9.35 7.28 22.88
N THR A 214 -8.30 7.16 23.71
CA THR A 214 -8.26 7.73 25.06
C THR A 214 -7.19 8.82 25.18
N LYS A 215 -7.44 9.76 26.10
CA LYS A 215 -6.47 10.80 26.46
C LYS A 215 -5.13 10.22 26.90
N GLU A 216 -5.16 9.20 27.75
CA GLU A 216 -3.97 8.53 28.28
C GLU A 216 -3.08 8.00 27.14
N THR A 217 -3.65 7.22 26.22
CA THR A 217 -2.91 6.62 25.10
C THR A 217 -2.40 7.67 24.13
N HIS A 218 -3.26 8.61 23.72
CA HIS A 218 -2.89 9.64 22.75
C HIS A 218 -1.83 10.59 23.31
N ASP A 219 -2.02 11.11 24.53
CA ASP A 219 -1.07 12.05 25.15
C ASP A 219 0.29 11.39 25.42
N ARG A 220 0.30 10.10 25.82
CA ARG A 220 1.55 9.33 25.96
C ARG A 220 2.35 9.27 24.66
N ILE A 221 1.67 9.22 23.51
CA ILE A 221 2.29 9.09 22.20
C ILE A 221 2.70 10.46 21.63
N ARG A 222 1.81 11.46 21.72
CA ARG A 222 1.90 12.74 20.99
C ARG A 222 2.29 13.93 21.86
N GLY A 223 2.10 13.82 23.17
CA GLY A 223 2.42 14.85 24.16
C GLY A 223 1.21 15.22 25.01
N GLN A 224 1.46 15.64 26.25
CA GLN A 224 0.41 16.01 27.21
C GLN A 224 -0.54 17.08 26.64
N GLY A 225 -1.85 16.88 26.78
CA GLY A 225 -2.88 17.83 26.35
C GLY A 225 -3.21 17.79 24.85
N SER A 226 -2.50 16.98 24.06
CA SER A 226 -2.71 16.94 22.60
C SER A 226 -4.04 16.29 22.22
N PHE A 227 -4.55 15.33 23.01
CA PHE A 227 -5.82 14.66 22.72
C PHE A 227 -6.99 15.64 22.69
N ASP A 228 -7.20 16.41 23.75
CA ASP A 228 -8.35 17.33 23.87
C ASP A 228 -8.30 18.43 22.81
N LEU A 229 -7.09 18.92 22.50
CA LEU A 229 -6.90 19.91 21.43
C LEU A 229 -7.19 19.32 20.05
N THR A 230 -6.78 18.08 19.80
CA THR A 230 -7.04 17.37 18.54
C THR A 230 -8.53 17.13 18.34
N LEU A 231 -9.23 16.66 19.39
CA LEU A 231 -10.69 16.46 19.34
C LEU A 231 -11.43 17.77 19.11
N LYS A 232 -11.03 18.84 19.80
CA LYS A 232 -11.59 20.18 19.56
C LYS A 232 -11.38 20.63 18.12
N GLY A 233 -10.21 20.36 17.54
CA GLY A 233 -9.93 20.66 16.13
C GLY A 233 -10.82 19.88 15.16
N ILE A 234 -11.04 18.59 15.41
CA ILE A 234 -11.97 17.76 14.66
C ILE A 234 -13.40 18.33 14.76
N ASP A 235 -13.86 18.64 15.96
CA ASP A 235 -15.21 19.15 16.18
C ASP A 235 -15.42 20.52 15.51
N ASN A 236 -14.42 21.41 15.53
CA ASN A 236 -14.49 22.69 14.82
C ASN A 236 -14.66 22.49 13.30
N LEU A 237 -13.93 21.55 12.70
CA LEU A 237 -14.09 21.23 11.27
C LEU A 237 -15.45 20.60 10.97
N ILE A 238 -15.95 19.73 11.84
CA ILE A 238 -17.28 19.13 11.70
C ILE A 238 -18.36 20.22 11.75
N HIS A 239 -18.26 21.19 12.66
CA HIS A 239 -19.17 22.34 12.73
C HIS A 239 -19.17 23.19 11.45
N GLU A 240 -18.02 23.31 10.79
CA GLU A 240 -17.88 23.96 9.48
C GLU A 240 -18.31 23.07 8.29
N GLY A 241 -18.92 21.90 8.55
CA GLY A 241 -19.43 21.00 7.53
C GLY A 241 -18.37 20.12 6.86
N LYS A 242 -17.16 20.04 7.40
CA LYS A 242 -16.01 19.32 6.79
C LYS A 242 -15.88 17.85 7.18
N ALA A 243 -16.85 17.24 7.86
CA ALA A 243 -16.78 15.83 8.28
C ALA A 243 -16.39 14.87 7.12
N LYS A 244 -16.95 15.07 5.92
CA LYS A 244 -16.68 14.27 4.71
C LYS A 244 -15.29 14.48 4.10
N ASP A 245 -14.58 15.51 4.53
CA ASP A 245 -13.23 15.86 4.07
C ASP A 245 -12.15 15.45 5.07
N ILE A 246 -12.53 14.98 6.26
CA ILE A 246 -11.60 14.50 7.28
C ILE A 246 -11.17 13.06 6.95
N VAL A 247 -9.89 12.79 7.18
CA VAL A 247 -9.31 11.45 7.25
C VAL A 247 -8.66 11.31 8.62
N ILE A 248 -9.03 10.30 9.40
CA ILE A 248 -8.30 10.00 10.63
C ILE A 248 -7.06 9.18 10.27
N ALA A 249 -5.87 9.68 10.62
CA ALA A 249 -4.62 8.93 10.53
C ALA A 249 -4.26 8.35 11.90
N PHE A 250 -4.23 7.02 11.98
CA PHE A 250 -3.88 6.26 13.18
C PHE A 250 -2.65 5.40 12.89
N THR A 251 -1.50 5.70 13.48
CA THR A 251 -0.29 4.88 13.32
C THR A 251 -0.36 3.68 14.27
N PRO A 252 -0.51 2.43 13.79
CA PRO A 252 -0.62 1.27 14.66
C PRO A 252 0.70 0.97 15.35
N MET A 253 0.68 0.96 16.67
CA MET A 253 1.81 0.70 17.55
C MET A 253 1.37 -0.17 18.72
N ARG A 254 2.32 -0.86 19.36
CA ARG A 254 2.01 -1.68 20.54
C ARG A 254 1.16 -0.97 21.61
N PRO A 255 1.45 0.30 22.01
CA PRO A 255 0.65 0.99 23.02
C PRO A 255 -0.79 1.32 22.62
N ASN A 256 -1.16 1.34 21.34
CA ASN A 256 -2.47 1.82 20.90
C ASN A 256 -3.27 0.82 20.04
N VAL A 257 -2.65 -0.24 19.51
CA VAL A 257 -3.26 -1.13 18.50
C VAL A 257 -4.61 -1.73 18.92
N LYS A 258 -4.84 -1.89 20.23
CA LYS A 258 -6.11 -2.40 20.77
C LYS A 258 -7.26 -1.39 20.76
N GLU A 259 -6.97 -0.10 20.58
CA GLU A 259 -7.97 0.97 20.51
C GLU A 259 -8.47 1.23 19.07
N ILE A 260 -7.99 0.46 18.08
CA ILE A 260 -8.44 0.57 16.68
C ILE A 260 -9.96 0.44 16.51
N PRO A 261 -10.67 -0.51 17.19
CA PRO A 261 -12.13 -0.57 17.12
C PRO A 261 -12.78 0.75 17.57
N ASP A 262 -12.31 1.32 18.68
CA ASP A 262 -12.87 2.56 19.25
C ASP A 262 -12.61 3.77 18.34
N ILE A 263 -11.46 3.81 17.65
CA ILE A 263 -11.16 4.85 16.64
C ILE A 263 -12.10 4.76 15.44
N ILE A 264 -12.42 3.54 15.00
CA ILE A 264 -13.36 3.32 13.89
C ILE A 264 -14.76 3.76 14.31
N ASP A 265 -15.19 3.39 15.52
CA ASP A 265 -16.51 3.78 16.03
C ASP A 265 -16.60 5.31 16.25
N PHE A 266 -15.56 5.94 16.80
CA PHE A 266 -15.43 7.39 16.91
C PHE A 266 -15.62 8.11 15.56
N ALA A 267 -14.99 7.58 14.50
CA ALA A 267 -15.07 8.15 13.17
C ALA A 267 -16.46 7.90 12.53
N LEU A 268 -17.08 6.74 12.76
CA LEU A 268 -18.41 6.40 12.27
C LEU A 268 -19.48 7.31 12.88
N GLU A 269 -19.44 7.51 14.20
CA GLU A 269 -20.36 8.39 14.93
C GLU A 269 -20.32 9.83 14.40
N ARG A 270 -19.15 10.28 13.95
CA ARG A 270 -18.90 11.62 13.40
C ARG A 270 -19.07 11.71 11.89
N GLN A 271 -19.49 10.62 11.23
CA GLN A 271 -19.63 10.54 9.77
C GLN A 271 -18.33 10.88 9.01
N ILE A 272 -17.19 10.59 9.62
CA ILE A 272 -15.88 10.71 8.99
C ILE A 272 -15.71 9.49 8.07
N PRO A 273 -15.46 9.66 6.76
CA PRO A 273 -15.57 8.58 5.80
C PRO A 273 -14.32 7.68 5.74
N VAL A 274 -13.18 8.10 6.28
CA VAL A 274 -11.92 7.38 6.11
C VAL A 274 -11.11 7.32 7.40
N VAL A 275 -10.65 6.11 7.75
CA VAL A 275 -9.57 5.89 8.70
C VAL A 275 -8.40 5.27 7.96
N GLN A 276 -7.24 5.92 8.00
CA GLN A 276 -6.01 5.44 7.40
C GLN A 276 -5.03 5.00 8.48
N PHE A 277 -4.36 3.89 8.21
CA PHE A 277 -3.37 3.27 9.09
C PHE A 277 -1.95 3.34 8.49
N PRO A 278 -1.29 4.52 8.53
CA PRO A 278 0.09 4.64 8.08
C PRO A 278 1.02 3.72 8.90
N PRO A 279 2.03 3.08 8.27
CA PRO A 279 2.92 2.17 8.98
C PRO A 279 3.86 2.93 9.93
N LEU A 280 4.16 2.33 11.08
CA LEU A 280 5.29 2.76 11.89
C LEU A 280 6.61 2.46 11.17
N THR A 281 7.44 3.48 10.98
CA THR A 281 8.77 3.37 10.37
C THR A 281 9.86 3.42 11.44
N SER A 282 10.92 2.61 11.29
CA SER A 282 12.10 2.68 12.16
C SER A 282 12.98 3.86 11.74
N SER A 283 12.50 5.08 11.92
CA SER A 283 13.15 6.34 11.53
C SER A 283 12.89 7.45 12.55
N GLY A 284 13.68 8.53 12.50
CA GLY A 284 13.58 9.64 13.45
C GLY A 284 13.62 9.19 14.92
N ARG A 285 12.68 9.68 15.73
CA ARG A 285 12.56 9.33 17.15
C ARG A 285 12.10 7.88 17.37
N ALA A 286 11.40 7.28 16.42
CA ALA A 286 10.97 5.89 16.55
C ALA A 286 12.17 4.92 16.61
N LYS A 287 13.32 5.25 16.02
CA LYS A 287 14.54 4.40 16.08
C LYS A 287 14.95 4.11 17.53
N THR A 288 14.91 5.10 18.42
CA THR A 288 15.35 4.93 19.81
C THR A 288 14.34 4.19 20.68
N LYS A 289 13.07 4.15 20.26
CA LYS A 289 11.96 3.48 20.97
C LYS A 289 11.39 2.29 20.20
N TRP A 290 12.10 1.79 19.20
CA TRP A 290 11.56 0.83 18.23
C TRP A 290 10.99 -0.43 18.90
N ASN A 291 11.69 -0.96 19.92
CA ASN A 291 11.25 -2.17 20.62
C ASN A 291 9.98 -1.97 21.46
N GLU A 292 9.73 -0.75 21.93
CA GLU A 292 8.53 -0.39 22.69
C GLU A 292 7.32 -0.14 21.77
N LEU A 293 7.56 0.42 20.58
CA LEU A 293 6.51 0.88 19.67
C LEU A 293 6.09 -0.18 18.64
N ARG A 294 7.03 -0.98 18.13
CA ARG A 294 6.75 -1.94 17.05
C ARG A 294 5.73 -2.98 17.48
N LEU A 295 4.80 -3.32 16.59
CA LEU A 295 3.92 -4.47 16.78
C LEU A 295 4.74 -5.77 16.87
N SER A 296 4.27 -6.69 17.71
CA SER A 296 4.67 -8.09 17.65
C SER A 296 4.09 -8.75 16.39
N ASN A 297 4.56 -9.97 16.08
CA ASN A 297 4.03 -10.72 14.95
C ASN A 297 2.52 -11.01 15.11
N ASP A 298 2.09 -11.33 16.33
CA ASP A 298 0.69 -11.64 16.62
C ASP A 298 -0.18 -10.38 16.61
N GLU A 299 0.32 -9.25 17.11
CA GLU A 299 -0.38 -7.97 17.04
C GLU A 299 -0.56 -7.50 15.60
N MET A 300 0.47 -7.67 14.77
CA MET A 300 0.42 -7.33 13.34
C MET A 300 -0.57 -8.22 12.58
N LEU A 301 -0.57 -9.54 12.86
CA LEU A 301 -1.53 -10.47 12.26
C LEU A 301 -2.97 -10.16 12.67
N TRP A 302 -3.19 -9.89 13.97
CA TRP A 302 -4.49 -9.46 14.48
C TRP A 302 -4.95 -8.18 13.79
N PHE A 303 -4.08 -7.18 13.68
CA PHE A 303 -4.40 -5.91 13.06
C PHE A 303 -4.83 -6.07 11.59
N TRP A 304 -4.07 -6.82 10.79
CA TRP A 304 -4.41 -7.06 9.39
C TRP A 304 -5.71 -7.84 9.23
N GLU A 305 -5.91 -8.88 10.04
CA GLU A 305 -7.14 -9.67 10.01
C GLU A 305 -8.36 -8.83 10.41
N PHE A 306 -8.23 -8.04 11.48
CA PHE A 306 -9.28 -7.16 11.98
C PHE A 306 -9.66 -6.11 10.95
N VAL A 307 -8.70 -5.34 10.44
CA VAL A 307 -8.96 -4.29 9.45
C VAL A 307 -9.53 -4.87 8.16
N PHE A 308 -9.01 -6.01 7.68
CA PHE A 308 -9.54 -6.66 6.49
C PHE A 308 -11.01 -7.04 6.66
N LYS A 309 -11.37 -7.71 7.76
CA LYS A 309 -12.77 -8.09 8.03
C LYS A 309 -13.65 -6.85 8.17
N ARG A 310 -13.23 -5.89 9.00
CA ARG A 310 -13.98 -4.67 9.27
C ARG A 310 -14.18 -3.80 8.03
N SER A 311 -13.18 -3.74 7.13
CA SER A 311 -13.30 -3.01 5.85
C SER A 311 -14.40 -3.60 4.95
N ARG A 312 -14.60 -4.93 4.95
CA ARG A 312 -15.69 -5.57 4.20
C ARG A 312 -17.05 -5.30 4.83
N GLU A 313 -17.14 -5.33 6.16
CA GLU A 313 -18.36 -5.00 6.90
C GLU A 313 -18.81 -3.55 6.68
N LEU A 314 -17.83 -2.63 6.58
CA LEU A 314 -18.06 -1.19 6.43
C LEU A 314 -18.09 -0.73 4.96
N LYS A 315 -18.01 -1.65 3.99
CA LYS A 315 -17.99 -1.32 2.56
C LYS A 315 -19.16 -0.38 2.19
N GLY A 316 -18.83 0.79 1.63
CA GLY A 316 -19.81 1.81 1.24
C GLY A 316 -20.27 2.74 2.36
N LYS A 317 -19.78 2.55 3.59
CA LYS A 317 -20.02 3.43 4.75
C LYS A 317 -18.76 4.19 5.17
N MET A 318 -17.64 3.48 5.23
CA MET A 318 -16.34 4.02 5.62
C MET A 318 -15.23 3.18 4.98
N ASP A 319 -14.18 3.85 4.54
CA ASP A 319 -12.97 3.21 4.02
C ASP A 319 -11.91 3.07 5.11
N LEU A 320 -11.41 1.85 5.27
CA LEU A 320 -10.27 1.54 6.13
C LEU A 320 -9.04 1.31 5.24
N LEU A 321 -8.11 2.25 5.24
CA LEU A 321 -6.97 2.25 4.33
C LEU A 321 -5.70 1.78 5.07
N ALA A 322 -5.11 0.70 4.59
CA ALA A 322 -3.97 0.03 5.21
C ALA A 322 -2.96 -0.40 4.12
N ASP A 323 -2.52 0.57 3.30
CA ASP A 323 -1.87 0.36 1.99
C ASP A 323 -0.58 -0.47 2.02
N CYS A 324 0.14 -0.48 3.16
CA CYS A 324 1.36 -1.28 3.31
C CYS A 324 1.09 -2.78 3.59
N PHE A 325 -0.18 -3.14 3.73
CA PHE A 325 -0.67 -4.41 4.28
C PHE A 325 -1.75 -5.07 3.41
N SER A 326 -2.39 -4.31 2.53
CA SER A 326 -3.42 -4.78 1.61
C SER A 326 -2.81 -5.59 0.47
N MET A 327 -2.69 -6.89 0.66
CA MET A 327 -2.48 -7.83 -0.43
C MET A 327 -3.84 -8.16 -1.04
N ASP A 328 -4.14 -7.64 -2.22
CA ASP A 328 -5.33 -8.05 -2.96
C ASP A 328 -5.05 -9.33 -3.75
N ILE A 329 -5.45 -10.47 -3.19
CA ILE A 329 -5.32 -11.76 -3.86
C ILE A 329 -6.31 -11.91 -5.03
N ASN A 330 -7.30 -11.02 -5.19
CA ASN A 330 -8.26 -11.10 -6.29
C ASN A 330 -7.74 -10.48 -7.60
N ASN A 331 -6.69 -9.66 -7.57
CA ASN A 331 -6.06 -9.12 -8.78
C ASN A 331 -5.00 -10.10 -9.34
N ILE A 332 -5.50 -11.17 -9.96
CA ILE A 332 -4.69 -12.29 -10.45
C ILE A 332 -3.69 -11.82 -11.51
N GLY A 333 -2.42 -12.20 -11.35
CA GLY A 333 -1.35 -11.90 -12.31
C GLY A 333 -0.84 -10.46 -12.27
N SER A 334 -1.36 -9.58 -11.40
CA SER A 334 -0.85 -8.22 -11.19
C SER A 334 -1.15 -7.68 -9.78
N PRO A 335 -0.64 -8.31 -8.71
CA PRO A 335 -0.73 -7.73 -7.39
C PRO A 335 0.01 -6.39 -7.43
N HIS A 336 -0.68 -5.30 -7.12
CA HIS A 336 -0.02 -4.04 -6.87
C HIS A 336 0.76 -4.17 -5.56
N ARG A 337 2.09 -4.32 -5.66
CA ARG A 337 2.96 -4.59 -4.49
C ARG A 337 3.64 -3.36 -3.94
N CYS A 338 3.98 -2.43 -4.83
CA CYS A 338 4.71 -1.24 -4.45
C CYS A 338 4.42 -0.10 -5.44
N SER A 339 4.04 1.05 -4.90
CA SER A 339 3.83 2.28 -5.65
C SER A 339 5.08 3.15 -5.73
N ILE A 340 6.27 2.60 -5.47
CA ILE A 340 7.52 3.38 -5.49
C ILE A 340 7.70 4.13 -6.80
N GLY A 341 8.03 5.42 -6.69
CA GLY A 341 8.17 6.34 -7.81
C GLY A 341 6.86 6.66 -8.56
N THR A 342 5.71 6.57 -7.87
CA THR A 342 4.44 7.21 -8.28
C THR A 342 4.25 8.52 -7.51
N GLN A 343 4.28 8.46 -6.18
CA GLN A 343 4.29 9.60 -5.29
C GLN A 343 5.68 9.77 -4.68
N PHE A 344 6.31 10.91 -4.93
CA PHE A 344 7.66 11.22 -4.45
C PHE A 344 7.59 12.05 -3.18
N ARG A 345 8.50 11.82 -2.25
CA ARG A 345 8.58 12.63 -1.04
C ARG A 345 9.57 13.77 -1.26
N VAL A 346 9.21 14.98 -0.84
CA VAL A 346 10.11 16.13 -0.81
C VAL A 346 10.20 16.60 0.63
N ASP A 347 11.42 16.64 1.16
CA ASP A 347 11.65 17.10 2.53
C ASP A 347 11.66 18.65 2.63
N PRO A 348 11.68 19.23 3.84
CA PRO A 348 11.63 20.69 3.99
C PRO A 348 12.82 21.41 3.36
N GLY A 349 13.96 20.75 3.14
CA GLY A 349 15.14 21.34 2.50
C GLY A 349 15.16 21.17 0.97
N GLY A 350 14.14 20.53 0.39
CA GLY A 350 14.03 20.30 -1.05
C GLY A 350 14.66 19.01 -1.55
N TYR A 351 15.09 18.08 -0.69
CA TYR A 351 15.59 16.79 -1.13
C TYR A 351 14.44 15.86 -1.53
N VAL A 352 14.58 15.20 -2.67
CA VAL A 352 13.54 14.35 -3.27
C VAL A 352 13.87 12.88 -3.10
N TYR A 353 12.89 12.10 -2.64
CA TYR A 353 12.98 10.68 -2.38
C TYR A 353 11.93 9.90 -3.17
N PRO A 354 12.19 8.61 -3.51
CA PRO A 354 11.34 7.82 -4.40
C PRO A 354 9.99 7.42 -3.79
N CYS A 355 9.84 7.48 -2.46
CA CYS A 355 8.56 7.38 -1.74
C CYS A 355 8.72 7.87 -0.30
N GLN A 356 7.61 7.91 0.46
CA GLN A 356 7.59 8.36 1.86
C GLN A 356 8.43 7.53 2.84
N CYS A 357 8.69 6.26 2.52
CA CYS A 357 9.41 5.33 3.39
C CYS A 357 10.94 5.48 3.34
N PHE A 358 11.48 6.38 2.50
CA PHE A 358 12.89 6.77 2.52
C PHE A 358 13.04 8.11 3.21
N HIS A 359 14.01 8.21 4.14
CA HIS A 359 14.16 9.37 5.02
C HIS A 359 15.46 10.15 4.80
N PHE A 360 15.62 11.24 5.56
CA PHE A 360 16.76 12.17 5.46
C PHE A 360 18.11 11.46 5.47
N GLY A 361 18.99 11.86 4.54
CA GLY A 361 20.33 11.29 4.42
C GLY A 361 20.37 9.88 3.82
N SER A 362 19.23 9.33 3.35
CA SER A 362 19.21 8.05 2.65
C SER A 362 19.97 8.10 1.32
N GLU A 363 20.73 7.04 1.00
CA GLU A 363 21.41 6.85 -0.30
C GLU A 363 20.45 6.79 -1.51
N TYR A 364 19.14 6.67 -1.24
CA TYR A 364 18.08 6.67 -2.24
C TYR A 364 17.55 8.08 -2.55
N CYS A 365 18.18 9.14 -2.02
CA CYS A 365 17.93 10.52 -2.45
C CYS A 365 18.16 10.65 -3.96
N LEU A 366 17.24 11.32 -4.65
CA LEU A 366 17.26 11.54 -6.10
C LEU A 366 17.95 12.85 -6.50
N GLY A 367 18.09 13.77 -5.55
CA GLY A 367 18.66 15.10 -5.72
C GLY A 367 17.94 16.15 -4.86
N ASN A 368 18.32 17.42 -5.03
CA ASN A 368 17.66 18.57 -4.43
C ASN A 368 17.02 19.44 -5.51
N ILE A 369 15.83 19.97 -5.27
CA ILE A 369 15.08 20.83 -6.21
C ILE A 369 15.83 22.13 -6.58
N ARG A 370 16.75 22.59 -5.73
CA ARG A 370 17.62 23.76 -5.98
C ARG A 370 18.75 23.49 -6.97
N GLU A 371 19.09 22.22 -7.18
CA GLU A 371 20.21 21.79 -8.01
C GLU A 371 19.77 21.08 -9.29
N LYS A 372 18.58 20.46 -9.27
CA LYS A 372 18.10 19.58 -10.32
C LYS A 372 16.60 19.73 -10.51
N SER A 373 16.14 19.69 -11.76
CA SER A 373 14.71 19.77 -12.06
C SER A 373 13.94 18.57 -11.50
N LEU A 374 12.67 18.80 -11.11
CA LEU A 374 11.78 17.70 -10.67
C LEU A 374 11.65 16.63 -11.76
N LYS A 375 11.57 17.04 -13.03
CA LYS A 375 11.47 16.14 -14.20
C LYS A 375 12.62 15.13 -14.25
N ASP A 376 13.85 15.59 -14.05
CA ASP A 376 15.04 14.73 -14.11
C ASP A 376 15.12 13.79 -12.91
N MET A 377 14.51 14.12 -11.79
CA MET A 377 14.43 13.24 -10.62
C MET A 377 13.34 12.18 -10.78
N VAL A 378 12.16 12.53 -11.31
CA VAL A 378 11.01 11.61 -11.41
C VAL A 378 11.01 10.73 -12.66
N TYR A 379 11.71 11.13 -13.73
CA TYR A 379 11.84 10.34 -14.97
C TYR A 379 13.28 9.93 -15.32
N GLY A 380 14.25 10.37 -14.53
CA GLY A 380 15.67 10.09 -14.77
C GLY A 380 16.06 8.62 -14.57
N GLN A 381 17.32 8.32 -14.89
CA GLN A 381 17.87 6.97 -14.81
C GLN A 381 17.88 6.41 -13.37
N ARG A 382 18.20 7.25 -12.37
CA ARG A 382 18.30 6.84 -10.97
C ARG A 382 17.00 6.22 -10.43
N ILE A 383 15.84 6.81 -10.71
CA ILE A 383 14.56 6.26 -10.24
C ILE A 383 14.20 4.95 -10.96
N LYS A 384 14.60 4.78 -12.22
CA LYS A 384 14.42 3.51 -12.96
C LYS A 384 15.22 2.38 -12.31
N GLU A 385 16.46 2.66 -11.91
CA GLU A 385 17.32 1.71 -11.19
C GLU A 385 16.73 1.33 -9.82
N ILE A 386 16.24 2.31 -9.07
CA ILE A 386 15.62 2.07 -7.76
C ILE A 386 14.36 1.22 -7.90
N LYS A 387 13.51 1.49 -8.90
CA LYS A 387 12.35 0.67 -9.23
C LYS A 387 12.78 -0.77 -9.57
N GLU A 388 13.77 -0.94 -10.43
CA GLU A 388 14.29 -2.26 -10.80
C GLU A 388 14.81 -3.03 -9.58
N ILE A 389 15.59 -2.37 -8.70
CA ILE A 389 16.03 -2.98 -7.44
C ILE A 389 14.83 -3.45 -6.63
N CYS A 390 13.82 -2.59 -6.43
CA CYS A 390 12.62 -2.91 -5.67
C CYS A 390 11.90 -4.16 -6.19
N PHE A 391 11.64 -4.23 -7.49
CA PHE A 391 10.88 -5.32 -8.10
C PHE A 391 11.69 -6.62 -8.27
N GLN A 392 13.03 -6.55 -8.27
CA GLN A 392 13.91 -7.73 -8.32
C GLN A 392 14.24 -8.33 -6.95
N ARG A 393 13.87 -7.67 -5.83
CA ARG A 393 14.15 -8.16 -4.47
C ARG A 393 13.71 -9.62 -4.23
N PRO A 394 12.52 -10.08 -4.67
CA PRO A 394 12.11 -11.48 -4.50
C PRO A 394 13.07 -12.51 -5.12
N TYR A 395 13.80 -12.14 -6.17
CA TYR A 395 14.75 -12.99 -6.89
C TYR A 395 16.20 -12.84 -6.42
N LYS A 396 16.49 -11.83 -5.58
CA LYS A 396 17.84 -11.55 -5.06
C LYS A 396 18.01 -11.93 -3.58
N ILE A 397 16.91 -12.19 -2.88
CA ILE A 397 16.93 -12.56 -1.46
C ILE A 397 16.79 -14.07 -1.33
N ASN A 398 17.80 -14.75 -0.75
CA ASN A 398 17.85 -16.22 -0.63
C ASN A 398 16.58 -16.86 -0.07
N LYS A 399 16.01 -16.29 1.01
CA LYS A 399 14.76 -16.80 1.61
C LYS A 399 13.54 -16.60 0.71
N CYS A 400 13.55 -15.60 -0.18
CA CYS A 400 12.45 -15.30 -1.09
C CYS A 400 12.49 -16.18 -2.34
N MET A 401 13.67 -16.49 -2.88
CA MET A 401 13.81 -17.32 -4.09
C MET A 401 13.07 -18.66 -3.96
N ASN A 402 13.14 -19.28 -2.78
CA ASN A 402 12.49 -20.56 -2.51
C ASN A 402 11.09 -20.44 -1.89
N CYS A 403 10.50 -19.25 -1.85
CA CYS A 403 9.18 -19.04 -1.23
C CYS A 403 8.05 -19.07 -2.27
N LYS A 404 7.04 -19.93 -2.06
CA LYS A 404 5.84 -19.99 -2.92
C LYS A 404 5.08 -18.67 -3.03
N TRP A 405 5.22 -17.81 -2.01
CA TRP A 405 4.53 -16.51 -1.91
C TRP A 405 5.37 -15.32 -2.43
N ARG A 406 6.56 -15.56 -3.00
CA ARG A 406 7.55 -14.49 -3.30
C ARG A 406 6.96 -13.34 -4.10
N ASN A 407 6.14 -13.66 -5.11
CA ASN A 407 5.57 -12.66 -5.99
C ASN A 407 4.23 -12.10 -5.52
N PHE A 408 3.61 -12.64 -4.47
CA PHE A 408 2.51 -11.97 -3.77
C PHE A 408 3.06 -10.98 -2.74
N CYS A 409 4.07 -11.41 -1.97
CA CYS A 409 4.66 -10.63 -0.89
C CYS A 409 5.58 -9.50 -1.36
N GLY A 410 6.30 -9.67 -2.48
CA GLY A 410 7.23 -8.66 -3.00
C GLY A 410 8.41 -8.35 -2.07
N SER A 411 8.70 -9.23 -1.11
CA SER A 411 9.70 -9.01 -0.04
C SER A 411 9.37 -7.87 0.94
N GLY A 412 8.11 -7.39 0.97
CA GLY A 412 7.66 -6.30 1.83
C GLY A 412 8.23 -4.92 1.48
N CYS A 413 8.08 -3.92 2.35
CA CYS A 413 8.45 -2.53 2.06
C CYS A 413 9.98 -2.35 1.96
N MET A 414 10.45 -1.85 0.81
CA MET A 414 11.88 -1.59 0.59
C MET A 414 12.44 -0.48 1.47
N GLY A 415 11.70 0.60 1.69
CA GLY A 415 12.13 1.72 2.52
C GLY A 415 12.25 1.34 4.00
N ASN A 416 11.22 0.67 4.55
CA ASN A 416 11.22 0.25 5.95
C ASN A 416 12.36 -0.71 6.28
N ILE A 417 12.65 -1.68 5.39
CA ILE A 417 13.74 -2.61 5.63
C ILE A 417 15.10 -1.92 5.53
N PHE A 418 15.23 -0.93 4.63
CA PHE A 418 16.45 -0.13 4.53
C PHE A 418 16.69 0.66 5.82
N GLU A 419 15.68 1.38 6.31
CA GLU A 419 15.80 2.18 7.53
C GLU A 419 16.14 1.37 8.79
N SER A 420 15.62 0.15 8.87
CA SER A 420 15.84 -0.73 10.03
C SER A 420 17.11 -1.57 9.95
N SER A 421 17.66 -1.83 8.77
CA SER A 421 18.73 -2.80 8.58
C SER A 421 19.93 -2.33 7.75
N GLY A 422 19.85 -1.13 7.15
CA GLY A 422 20.87 -0.56 6.28
C GLY A 422 20.96 -1.23 4.90
N THR A 423 20.07 -2.16 4.56
CA THR A 423 20.08 -2.85 3.26
C THR A 423 18.67 -3.11 2.75
N VAL A 424 18.50 -3.03 1.42
CA VAL A 424 17.27 -3.41 0.74
C VAL A 424 17.19 -4.91 0.44
N LEU A 425 18.27 -5.67 0.60
CA LEU A 425 18.33 -7.11 0.30
C LEU A 425 17.95 -7.98 1.50
N LYS A 426 16.99 -7.52 2.30
CA LYS A 426 16.32 -8.29 3.34
C LYS A 426 14.80 -8.22 3.12
N ALA A 427 14.10 -9.24 3.58
CA ALA A 427 12.65 -9.30 3.53
C ALA A 427 12.05 -8.82 4.85
N GLU A 428 10.94 -8.09 4.78
CA GLU A 428 10.24 -7.50 5.92
C GLU A 428 9.11 -8.43 6.41
N SER A 429 9.06 -8.70 7.73
CA SER A 429 7.95 -9.40 8.40
C SER A 429 7.53 -10.75 7.78
N CYS A 430 8.50 -11.56 7.33
CA CYS A 430 8.24 -12.81 6.60
C CYS A 430 7.22 -13.73 7.25
N GLU A 431 7.34 -13.98 8.56
CA GLU A 431 6.47 -14.92 9.26
C GLU A 431 5.01 -14.47 9.23
N VAL A 432 4.76 -13.21 9.57
CA VAL A 432 3.41 -12.62 9.60
C VAL A 432 2.81 -12.55 8.20
N ARG A 433 3.60 -12.13 7.20
CA ARG A 433 3.14 -12.05 5.80
C ARG A 433 2.73 -13.42 5.28
N LYS A 434 3.48 -14.49 5.56
CA LYS A 434 3.10 -15.86 5.18
C LYS A 434 1.77 -16.27 5.80
N LYS A 435 1.66 -16.15 7.13
CA LYS A 435 0.42 -16.46 7.87
C LYS A 435 -0.78 -15.67 7.34
N TRP A 436 -0.58 -14.40 6.99
CA TRP A 436 -1.64 -13.56 6.45
C TRP A 436 -2.09 -13.98 5.05
N ILE A 437 -1.14 -14.28 4.16
CA ILE A 437 -1.43 -14.77 2.81
C ILE A 437 -2.21 -16.09 2.89
N GLU A 438 -1.77 -17.01 3.74
CA GLU A 438 -2.44 -18.29 3.97
C GLU A 438 -3.89 -18.08 4.45
N LYS A 439 -4.12 -17.19 5.44
CA LYS A 439 -5.47 -16.82 5.88
C LYS A 439 -6.34 -16.23 4.77
N LEU A 440 -5.78 -15.38 3.91
CA LEU A 440 -6.52 -14.82 2.77
C LEU A 440 -7.00 -15.92 1.82
N PHE A 441 -6.13 -16.89 1.52
CA PHE A 441 -6.49 -18.03 0.68
C PHE A 441 -7.48 -18.98 1.37
N GLU A 442 -7.37 -19.20 2.67
CA GLU A 442 -8.36 -19.96 3.45
C GLU A 442 -9.74 -19.29 3.40
N MET A 443 -9.82 -17.98 3.56
CA MET A 443 -11.07 -17.22 3.44
C MET A 443 -11.64 -17.35 2.02
N LYS A 444 -10.79 -17.24 0.99
CA LYS A 444 -11.21 -17.38 -0.40
C LYS A 444 -11.71 -18.78 -0.73
N LEU A 445 -11.05 -19.81 -0.20
CA LEU A 445 -11.48 -21.19 -0.35
C LEU A 445 -12.85 -21.41 0.28
N LYS A 446 -13.11 -20.86 1.47
CA LYS A 446 -14.44 -20.93 2.10
C LYS A 446 -15.53 -20.29 1.24
N GLU A 447 -15.26 -19.14 0.62
CA GLU A 447 -16.19 -18.49 -0.33
C GLU A 447 -16.51 -19.39 -1.54
N ILE A 448 -15.53 -20.19 -2.01
CA ILE A 448 -15.70 -21.08 -3.16
C ILE A 448 -16.40 -22.38 -2.76
N LEU A 449 -16.19 -22.87 -1.54
CA LEU A 449 -16.78 -24.11 -1.05
C LEU A 449 -18.23 -23.93 -0.59
N SER A 450 -18.60 -22.75 -0.07
CA SER A 450 -20.01 -22.35 0.08
C SER A 450 -20.73 -22.33 -1.27
#